data_AF-A0A371LSD6-F1
#
_entry.id   AF-A0A371LSD6-F1
#
_cell.length_a   1.000
_cell.length_b   1.000
_cell.length_c   1.000
_cell.angle_alpha   90.00
_cell.angle_beta   90.00
_cell.angle_gamma   90.00
#
_symmetry.space_group_name_H-M   'P 1'
#
loop_
_entity.id
_entity.type
_entity.pdbx_description
1 polymer ?
#
loop_
_entity_poly.entity_id
_entity_poly.type
_entity_poly.pdbx_seq_one_letter_code
_entity_poly.pdbx_strand_id
1 'polypeptide(L)'
;MSLLDSLPERVHVVEMLPRDGFQRLDEFVPTDEKVEIIDALSETGVDEIEISSFTHPKAVPTLRDADEVAKRITRRDGVTYRALVPNLRGMERAVEAEVDKVNALVTVSETYTRKNQNRTREEVLAEMDDIVDLAHDHGIEVEAGMGTSFYCPYEGAIDPAETLAVVDSVVDSGVDEVTLATTMGLANPVEITERFTAAFDAHPGLDMGLHLHDTNGMSLANTLAAMAVGVDRFDASVCGLGGGVVLPGDMSGVGNTPTEDLVQMLERMGVGHGVDFGRIEAAAHDVSDRLGLGLTSHVLAGGTVEGVLDTVAADQEVD
;
A
#
# COMPACT_ATOMS: atom_id res chain seq x y z
N MET A 1 17.69 24.64 2.77
CA MET A 1 16.77 24.01 3.73
C MET A 1 17.40 22.72 4.19
N SER A 2 17.24 22.39 5.47
CA SER A 2 17.50 21.05 5.97
C SER A 2 16.52 20.06 5.33
N LEU A 3 16.91 18.80 5.19
CA LEU A 3 16.00 17.70 4.81
C LEU A 3 14.74 17.68 5.70
N LEU A 4 14.92 18.02 6.98
CA LEU A 4 13.82 18.05 7.96
C LEU A 4 12.89 19.26 7.77
N ASP A 5 13.38 20.36 7.18
CA ASP A 5 12.55 21.55 6.91
C ASP A 5 11.64 21.36 5.69
N SER A 6 11.89 20.31 4.88
CA SER A 6 11.14 19.99 3.66
C SER A 6 10.14 18.84 3.85
N LEU A 7 10.03 18.28 5.06
CA LEU A 7 9.07 17.22 5.33
C LEU A 7 7.64 17.78 5.39
N PRO A 8 6.63 16.97 5.01
CA PRO A 8 5.23 17.38 5.14
C PRO A 8 4.85 17.54 6.62
N GLU A 9 3.89 18.41 6.90
CA GLU A 9 3.36 18.58 8.27
C GLU A 9 2.62 17.32 8.76
N ARG A 10 2.00 16.59 7.84
CA ARG A 10 1.25 15.37 8.10
C ARG A 10 1.48 14.34 6.99
N VAL A 11 1.49 13.07 7.36
CA VAL A 11 1.46 11.91 6.46
C VAL A 11 0.13 11.17 6.60
N HIS A 12 -0.41 10.74 5.45
CA HIS A 12 -1.55 9.84 5.29
C HIS A 12 -1.06 8.38 5.22
N VAL A 13 -1.56 7.54 6.12
CA VAL A 13 -1.17 6.12 6.21
C VAL A 13 -2.27 5.24 5.62
N VAL A 14 -1.91 4.46 4.61
CA VAL A 14 -2.80 3.50 3.94
C VAL A 14 -2.42 2.07 4.34
N GLU A 15 -3.37 1.34 4.89
CA GLU A 15 -3.20 -0.03 5.35
C GLU A 15 -3.57 -1.05 4.27
N MET A 16 -2.62 -1.92 3.92
CA MET A 16 -2.70 -2.84 2.79
C MET A 16 -2.87 -4.31 3.16
N LEU A 17 -2.79 -4.67 4.45
CA LEU A 17 -2.91 -6.07 4.90
C LEU A 17 -4.14 -6.77 4.32
N PRO A 18 -5.36 -6.18 4.32
CA PRO A 18 -6.55 -6.92 3.93
C PRO A 18 -6.61 -7.28 2.44
N ARG A 19 -5.93 -6.52 1.57
CA ARG A 19 -5.75 -6.84 0.15
C ARG A 19 -4.39 -7.45 -0.12
N ASP A 20 -3.34 -6.65 -0.04
CA ASP A 20 -2.02 -7.01 -0.54
C ASP A 20 -1.31 -8.03 0.36
N GLY A 21 -1.52 -7.92 1.67
CA GLY A 21 -1.04 -8.93 2.62
C GLY A 21 -1.72 -10.28 2.41
N PHE A 22 -3.05 -10.32 2.52
CA PHE A 22 -3.79 -11.58 2.44
C PHE A 22 -3.73 -12.26 1.07
N GLN A 23 -3.56 -11.52 -0.03
CA GLN A 23 -3.45 -12.16 -1.34
C GLN A 23 -2.24 -13.08 -1.46
N ARG A 24 -1.18 -12.82 -0.70
CA ARG A 24 0.09 -13.56 -0.73
C ARG A 24 0.10 -14.83 0.12
N LEU A 25 -0.90 -15.02 0.97
CA LEU A 25 -0.98 -16.21 1.81
C LEU A 25 -1.31 -17.45 0.97
N ASP A 26 -0.71 -18.57 1.31
CA ASP A 26 -1.06 -19.86 0.68
C ASP A 26 -2.45 -20.33 1.13
N GLU A 27 -2.84 -19.99 2.35
CA GLU A 27 -4.10 -20.37 2.97
C GLU A 27 -5.10 -19.22 2.96
N PHE A 28 -6.38 -19.58 2.80
CA PHE A 28 -7.47 -18.61 2.85
C PHE A 28 -7.75 -18.23 4.31
N VAL A 29 -7.55 -16.96 4.64
CA VAL A 29 -8.01 -16.38 5.91
C VAL A 29 -9.54 -16.34 5.91
N PRO A 30 -10.23 -16.94 6.90
CA PRO A 30 -11.68 -16.93 7.00
C PRO A 30 -12.26 -15.51 6.96
N THR A 31 -13.42 -15.35 6.32
CA THR A 31 -14.07 -14.04 6.16
C THR A 31 -14.34 -13.36 7.50
N ASP A 32 -14.72 -14.12 8.53
CA ASP A 32 -14.94 -13.58 9.88
C ASP A 32 -13.67 -12.96 10.45
N GLU A 33 -12.53 -13.63 10.29
CA GLU A 33 -11.23 -13.12 10.76
C GLU A 33 -10.78 -11.89 9.95
N LYS A 34 -11.01 -11.87 8.63
CA LYS A 34 -10.73 -10.68 7.82
C LYS A 34 -11.53 -9.46 8.30
N VAL A 35 -12.82 -9.66 8.57
CA VAL A 35 -13.71 -8.58 9.07
C VAL A 35 -13.24 -8.10 10.44
N GLU A 36 -12.91 -9.02 11.36
CA GLU A 36 -12.37 -8.65 12.68
C GLU A 36 -11.08 -7.83 12.56
N ILE A 37 -10.17 -8.24 11.68
CA ILE A 37 -8.90 -7.55 11.46
C ILE A 37 -9.13 -6.16 10.85
N ILE A 38 -9.96 -6.03 9.81
CA ILE A 38 -10.27 -4.73 9.19
C ILE A 38 -10.93 -3.79 10.19
N ASP A 39 -11.87 -4.30 10.99
CA ASP A 39 -12.54 -3.49 12.01
C ASP A 39 -11.56 -3.02 13.07
N ALA A 40 -10.63 -3.88 13.53
CA ALA A 40 -9.58 -3.49 14.47
C ALA A 40 -8.64 -2.44 13.85
N LEU A 41 -8.22 -2.61 12.59
CA LEU A 41 -7.39 -1.65 11.86
C LEU A 41 -8.08 -0.29 11.75
N SER A 42 -9.39 -0.27 11.50
CA SER A 42 -10.16 0.99 11.42
C SER A 42 -10.22 1.77 12.74
N GLU A 43 -9.90 1.12 13.87
CA GLU A 43 -9.81 1.78 15.17
C GLU A 43 -8.41 2.32 15.48
N THR A 44 -7.41 2.03 14.64
CA THR A 44 -6.03 2.47 14.86
C THR A 44 -5.82 3.94 14.50
N GLY A 45 -6.68 4.53 13.66
CA GLY A 45 -6.51 5.89 13.15
C GLY A 45 -5.69 5.98 11.85
N VAL A 46 -5.48 4.86 11.16
CA VAL A 46 -5.08 4.89 9.73
C VAL A 46 -6.12 5.64 8.90
N ASP A 47 -5.66 6.37 7.89
CA ASP A 47 -6.52 7.24 7.08
C ASP A 47 -7.29 6.43 6.02
N GLU A 48 -6.71 5.33 5.55
CA GLU A 48 -7.29 4.50 4.49
C GLU A 48 -6.97 3.02 4.70
N ILE A 49 -7.89 2.14 4.30
CA ILE A 49 -7.70 0.68 4.32
C ILE A 49 -8.11 0.12 2.96
N GLU A 50 -7.20 -0.61 2.32
CA GLU A 50 -7.56 -1.37 1.11
C GLU A 50 -8.14 -2.74 1.49
N ILE A 51 -9.47 -2.81 1.56
CA ILE A 51 -10.19 -3.90 2.22
C ILE A 51 -10.16 -5.21 1.45
N SER A 52 -10.01 -5.16 0.11
CA SER A 52 -9.97 -6.35 -0.74
C SER A 52 -9.64 -6.02 -2.19
N SER A 53 -9.79 -7.01 -3.07
CA SER A 53 -9.76 -6.86 -4.51
C SER A 53 -10.96 -7.52 -5.18
N PHE A 54 -11.61 -6.79 -6.09
CA PHE A 54 -12.68 -7.33 -6.96
C PHE A 54 -12.13 -8.09 -8.16
N THR A 55 -10.98 -8.74 -8.00
CA THR A 55 -10.38 -9.65 -8.98
C THR A 55 -11.19 -10.94 -9.12
N HIS A 56 -11.02 -11.62 -10.25
CA HIS A 56 -11.65 -12.91 -10.46
C HIS A 56 -11.16 -13.94 -9.42
N PRO A 57 -12.04 -14.67 -8.70
CA PRO A 57 -11.66 -15.60 -7.63
C PRO A 57 -10.70 -16.73 -8.04
N LYS A 58 -10.61 -17.06 -9.33
CA LYS A 58 -9.61 -18.03 -9.83
C LYS A 58 -8.20 -17.46 -9.93
N ALA A 59 -8.07 -16.16 -10.12
CA ALA A 59 -6.76 -15.50 -10.19
C ALA A 59 -6.21 -15.24 -8.79
N VAL A 60 -7.07 -14.81 -7.85
CA VAL A 60 -6.70 -14.60 -6.44
C VAL A 60 -7.69 -15.32 -5.51
N PRO A 61 -7.51 -16.63 -5.25
CA PRO A 61 -8.45 -17.42 -4.44
C PRO A 61 -8.55 -17.02 -2.97
N THR A 62 -7.52 -16.35 -2.45
CA THR A 62 -7.43 -15.82 -1.09
C THR A 62 -8.37 -14.64 -0.85
N LEU A 63 -8.74 -13.90 -1.90
CA LEU A 63 -9.63 -12.73 -1.83
C LEU A 63 -11.02 -12.98 -2.46
N ARG A 64 -11.41 -14.25 -2.61
CA ARG A 64 -12.67 -14.64 -3.27
C ARG A 64 -13.95 -14.12 -2.60
N ASP A 65 -13.85 -13.64 -1.36
CA ASP A 65 -14.92 -13.20 -0.48
C ASP A 65 -15.03 -11.67 -0.38
N ALA A 66 -14.41 -10.92 -1.30
CA ALA A 66 -14.40 -9.46 -1.33
C ALA A 66 -15.78 -8.82 -1.11
N ASP A 67 -16.83 -9.31 -1.78
CA ASP A 67 -18.18 -8.75 -1.66
C ASP A 67 -18.78 -8.97 -0.26
N GLU A 68 -18.42 -10.07 0.40
CA GLU A 68 -18.91 -10.40 1.75
C GLU A 68 -18.14 -9.60 2.81
N VAL A 69 -16.82 -9.42 2.63
CA VAL A 69 -16.00 -8.55 3.48
C VAL A 69 -16.53 -7.12 3.43
N ALA A 70 -16.68 -6.54 2.24
CA ALA A 70 -17.12 -5.15 2.08
C ALA A 70 -18.50 -4.87 2.73
N LYS A 71 -19.40 -5.86 2.73
CA LYS A 71 -20.73 -5.76 3.35
C LYS A 71 -20.72 -5.87 4.88
N ARG A 72 -19.70 -6.50 5.46
CA ARG A 72 -19.70 -6.91 6.86
C ARG A 72 -18.81 -6.05 7.76
N ILE A 73 -17.82 -5.38 7.20
CA ILE A 73 -16.95 -4.47 7.96
C ILE A 73 -17.77 -3.33 8.58
N THR A 74 -17.34 -2.90 9.75
CA THR A 74 -17.87 -1.73 10.43
C THR A 74 -17.15 -0.49 9.92
N ARG A 75 -17.79 0.30 9.06
CA ARG A 75 -17.22 1.57 8.58
C ARG A 75 -17.12 2.60 9.70
N ARG A 76 -15.96 3.28 9.78
CA ARG A 76 -15.66 4.34 10.75
C ARG A 76 -15.52 5.68 10.05
N ASP A 77 -16.07 6.71 10.69
CA ASP A 77 -15.92 8.09 10.21
C ASP A 77 -14.43 8.47 10.17
N GLY A 78 -13.99 9.04 9.06
CA GLY A 78 -12.60 9.46 8.86
C GLY A 78 -11.65 8.37 8.35
N VAL A 79 -12.16 7.19 8.00
CA VAL A 79 -11.41 6.13 7.31
C VAL A 79 -11.99 5.93 5.91
N THR A 80 -11.14 6.00 4.89
CA THR A 80 -11.51 5.64 3.51
C THR A 80 -11.38 4.13 3.30
N TYR A 81 -12.42 3.48 2.78
CA TYR A 81 -12.38 2.06 2.46
C TYR A 81 -12.20 1.87 0.95
N ARG A 82 -10.97 1.53 0.55
CA ARG A 82 -10.55 1.32 -0.84
C ARG A 82 -10.64 -0.15 -1.25
N ALA A 83 -10.88 -0.43 -2.53
CA ALA A 83 -10.68 -1.77 -3.08
C ALA A 83 -9.98 -1.77 -4.45
N LEU A 84 -9.20 -2.81 -4.73
CA LEU A 84 -8.53 -2.95 -6.03
C LEU A 84 -9.48 -3.48 -7.11
N VAL A 85 -9.52 -2.80 -8.25
CA VAL A 85 -10.30 -3.19 -9.44
C VAL A 85 -9.36 -3.44 -10.63
N PRO A 86 -9.32 -4.66 -11.21
CA PRO A 86 -8.42 -4.96 -12.31
C PRO A 86 -9.01 -4.69 -13.71
N ASN A 87 -10.28 -4.31 -13.80
CA ASN A 87 -11.03 -4.03 -15.03
C ASN A 87 -12.43 -3.47 -14.70
N LEU A 88 -13.19 -3.10 -15.73
CA LEU A 88 -14.54 -2.52 -15.60
C LEU A 88 -15.52 -3.43 -14.84
N ARG A 89 -15.43 -4.76 -15.00
CA ARG A 89 -16.28 -5.68 -14.23
C ARG A 89 -15.93 -5.70 -12.74
N GLY A 90 -14.66 -5.50 -12.40
CA GLY A 90 -14.24 -5.26 -11.01
C GLY A 90 -14.85 -3.97 -10.47
N MET A 91 -14.87 -2.92 -11.29
CA MET A 91 -15.49 -1.64 -10.94
C MET A 91 -17.00 -1.75 -10.70
N GLU A 92 -17.75 -2.46 -11.54
CA GLU A 92 -19.18 -2.72 -11.32
C GLU A 92 -19.45 -3.35 -9.95
N ARG A 93 -18.60 -4.30 -9.52
CA ARG A 93 -18.71 -4.92 -8.19
C ARG A 93 -18.33 -3.95 -7.07
N ALA A 94 -17.35 -3.08 -7.30
CA ALA A 94 -16.96 -2.05 -6.34
C ALA A 94 -18.10 -1.06 -6.08
N VAL A 95 -18.84 -0.67 -7.13
CA VAL A 95 -20.07 0.12 -7.02
C VAL A 95 -21.11 -0.60 -6.16
N GLU A 96 -21.39 -1.88 -6.43
CA GLU A 96 -22.34 -2.68 -5.62
C GLU A 96 -21.92 -2.84 -4.15
N ALA A 97 -20.61 -2.74 -3.87
CA ALA A 97 -20.02 -2.82 -2.54
C ALA A 97 -19.91 -1.45 -1.84
N GLU A 98 -20.34 -0.38 -2.53
CA GLU A 98 -20.37 1.00 -2.03
C GLU A 98 -19.01 1.47 -1.50
N VAL A 99 -17.88 1.03 -2.07
CA VAL A 99 -16.54 1.47 -1.63
C VAL A 99 -16.37 2.97 -1.81
N ASP A 100 -15.56 3.60 -0.96
CA ASP A 100 -15.34 5.04 -1.03
C ASP A 100 -14.36 5.40 -2.16
N LYS A 101 -13.44 4.49 -2.45
CA LYS A 101 -12.35 4.65 -3.42
C LYS A 101 -11.99 3.34 -4.09
N VAL A 102 -11.47 3.40 -5.31
CA VAL A 102 -10.92 2.24 -6.03
C VAL A 102 -9.47 2.44 -6.41
N ASN A 103 -8.70 1.35 -6.37
CA ASN A 103 -7.36 1.27 -6.97
C ASN A 103 -7.45 0.59 -8.33
N ALA A 104 -7.34 1.37 -9.40
CA ALA A 104 -7.26 0.88 -10.77
C ALA A 104 -5.81 0.48 -11.09
N LEU A 105 -5.53 -0.83 -10.99
CA LEU A 105 -4.18 -1.35 -11.10
C LEU A 105 -3.62 -1.25 -12.53
N VAL A 106 -2.56 -0.46 -12.69
CA VAL A 106 -1.75 -0.40 -13.92
C VAL A 106 -0.31 -0.84 -13.64
N THR A 107 0.39 -1.31 -14.68
CA THR A 107 1.81 -1.67 -14.56
C THR A 107 2.63 -1.04 -15.68
N VAL A 108 3.81 -0.51 -15.33
CA VAL A 108 4.69 0.16 -16.29
C VAL A 108 5.32 -0.84 -17.26
N SER A 109 5.74 -2.01 -16.77
CA SER A 109 6.36 -3.04 -17.61
C SER A 109 5.35 -3.78 -18.49
N GLU A 110 5.53 -3.75 -19.82
CA GLU A 110 4.71 -4.49 -20.79
C GLU A 110 4.80 -6.01 -20.56
N THR A 111 5.99 -6.56 -20.27
CA THR A 111 6.13 -7.99 -19.97
C THR A 111 5.38 -8.38 -18.70
N TYR A 112 5.42 -7.52 -17.68
CA TYR A 112 4.68 -7.75 -16.45
C TYR A 112 3.17 -7.68 -16.67
N THR A 113 2.66 -6.67 -17.39
CA THR A 113 1.23 -6.54 -17.72
C THR A 113 0.71 -7.80 -18.39
N ARG A 114 1.42 -8.33 -19.39
CA ARG A 114 1.02 -9.56 -20.09
C ARG A 114 1.00 -10.79 -19.19
N LYS A 115 1.93 -10.89 -18.24
CA LYS A 115 2.00 -12.04 -17.33
C LYS A 115 0.98 -11.96 -16.19
N ASN A 116 0.75 -10.76 -15.67
CA ASN A 116 -0.12 -10.51 -14.52
C ASN A 116 -1.60 -10.40 -14.93
N GLN A 117 -1.87 -9.67 -16.01
CA GLN A 117 -3.23 -9.31 -16.44
C GLN A 117 -3.66 -9.98 -17.75
N ASN A 118 -2.76 -10.68 -18.45
CA ASN A 118 -3.01 -11.29 -19.77
C ASN A 118 -3.52 -10.27 -20.82
N ARG A 119 -3.00 -9.04 -20.74
CA ARG A 119 -3.32 -7.88 -21.58
C ARG A 119 -2.06 -7.09 -21.91
N THR A 120 -2.11 -6.22 -22.92
CA THR A 120 -1.07 -5.21 -23.15
C THR A 120 -1.25 -4.01 -22.23
N ARG A 121 -0.21 -3.21 -22.02
CA ARG A 121 -0.31 -1.96 -21.26
C ARG A 121 -1.29 -0.98 -21.90
N GLU A 122 -1.29 -0.90 -23.22
CA GLU A 122 -2.22 -0.07 -24.00
C GLU A 122 -3.68 -0.47 -23.76
N GLU A 123 -3.99 -1.78 -23.75
CA GLU A 123 -5.35 -2.26 -23.47
C GLU A 123 -5.82 -1.94 -22.05
N VAL A 124 -4.92 -1.91 -21.07
CA VAL A 124 -5.24 -1.58 -19.67
C VAL A 124 -5.47 -0.08 -19.53
N LEU A 125 -4.60 0.75 -20.11
CA LEU A 125 -4.75 2.21 -20.08
C LEU A 125 -6.00 2.67 -20.83
N ALA A 126 -6.34 2.04 -21.96
CA ALA A 126 -7.55 2.39 -22.70
C ALA A 126 -8.87 2.06 -21.97
N GLU A 127 -8.86 1.17 -20.98
CA GLU A 127 -10.04 0.90 -20.14
C GLU A 127 -10.11 1.85 -18.92
N MET A 128 -9.07 2.66 -18.68
CA MET A 128 -9.05 3.57 -17.53
C MET A 128 -10.17 4.60 -17.62
N ASP A 129 -10.41 5.18 -18.80
CA ASP A 129 -11.50 6.14 -19.05
C ASP A 129 -12.86 5.57 -18.60
N ASP A 130 -13.17 4.32 -18.99
CA ASP A 130 -14.43 3.66 -18.62
C ASP A 130 -14.55 3.42 -17.11
N ILE A 131 -13.42 3.13 -16.42
CA ILE A 131 -13.38 2.95 -14.97
C ILE A 131 -13.60 4.28 -14.26
N VAL A 132 -12.90 5.34 -14.69
CA VAL A 132 -13.01 6.69 -14.12
C VAL A 132 -14.43 7.23 -14.28
N ASP A 133 -14.99 7.17 -15.49
CA ASP A 133 -16.35 7.62 -15.78
C ASP A 133 -17.37 6.91 -14.87
N LEU A 134 -17.28 5.57 -14.75
CA LEU A 134 -18.19 4.80 -13.91
C LEU A 134 -18.04 5.12 -12.41
N ALA A 135 -16.81 5.29 -11.94
CA ALA A 135 -16.52 5.63 -10.54
C ALA A 135 -17.06 7.02 -10.18
N HIS A 136 -16.77 8.03 -11.00
CA HIS A 136 -17.22 9.40 -10.79
C HIS A 136 -18.74 9.55 -10.89
N ASP A 137 -19.42 8.79 -11.77
CA ASP A 137 -20.89 8.72 -11.84
C ASP A 137 -21.54 8.24 -10.52
N HIS A 138 -20.77 7.51 -9.70
CA HIS A 138 -21.20 6.99 -8.39
C HIS A 138 -20.55 7.72 -7.21
N GLY A 139 -19.75 8.77 -7.46
CA GLY A 139 -19.05 9.53 -6.43
C GLY A 139 -17.93 8.75 -5.72
N ILE A 140 -17.30 7.80 -6.42
CA ILE A 140 -16.17 6.99 -5.94
C ILE A 140 -14.87 7.59 -6.50
N GLU A 141 -13.88 7.80 -5.64
CA GLU A 141 -12.55 8.28 -6.05
C GLU A 141 -11.72 7.19 -6.73
N VAL A 142 -10.85 7.57 -7.66
CA VAL A 142 -9.99 6.63 -8.41
C VAL A 142 -8.51 6.94 -8.19
N GLU A 143 -7.82 5.97 -7.60
CA GLU A 143 -6.36 5.91 -7.58
C GLU A 143 -5.84 5.03 -8.72
N ALA A 144 -4.85 5.50 -9.47
CA ALA A 144 -4.02 4.65 -10.32
C ALA A 144 -2.81 4.10 -9.52
N GLY A 145 -2.93 2.88 -9.01
CA GLY A 145 -1.81 2.15 -8.42
C GLY A 145 -0.88 1.60 -9.51
N MET A 146 0.34 2.13 -9.57
CA MET A 146 1.33 1.84 -10.62
C MET A 146 2.39 0.82 -10.18
N GLY A 147 2.15 -0.45 -10.49
CA GLY A 147 3.12 -1.53 -10.32
C GLY A 147 4.33 -1.40 -11.26
N THR A 148 5.48 -1.95 -10.85
CA THR A 148 6.74 -1.94 -11.59
C THR A 148 7.25 -0.54 -11.96
N SER A 149 6.98 0.47 -11.14
CA SER A 149 7.38 1.87 -11.41
C SER A 149 8.91 2.11 -11.35
N PHE A 150 9.66 1.17 -10.77
CA PHE A 150 11.11 1.29 -10.59
C PHE A 150 11.84 0.08 -11.17
N TYR A 151 11.38 -1.11 -10.80
CA TYR A 151 11.95 -2.37 -11.23
C TYR A 151 10.84 -3.35 -11.61
N CYS A 152 11.09 -4.12 -12.65
CA CYS A 152 10.30 -5.25 -13.07
C CYS A 152 11.10 -6.54 -12.90
N PRO A 153 10.51 -7.62 -12.37
CA PRO A 153 11.21 -8.91 -12.20
C PRO A 153 11.63 -9.58 -13.50
N TYR A 154 11.11 -9.10 -14.65
CA TYR A 154 11.40 -9.65 -15.97
C TYR A 154 12.28 -8.74 -16.83
N GLU A 155 12.13 -7.42 -16.68
CA GLU A 155 12.82 -6.43 -17.52
C GLU A 155 13.97 -5.71 -16.79
N GLY A 156 14.05 -5.87 -15.46
CA GLY A 156 15.04 -5.17 -14.64
C GLY A 156 14.62 -3.75 -14.33
N ALA A 157 15.58 -2.81 -14.35
CA ALA A 157 15.30 -1.40 -14.10
C ALA A 157 14.38 -0.82 -15.18
N ILE A 158 13.36 -0.09 -14.76
CA ILE A 158 12.42 0.59 -15.64
C ILE A 158 12.90 2.01 -15.89
N ASP A 159 12.96 2.41 -17.16
CA ASP A 159 13.30 3.76 -17.56
C ASP A 159 12.33 4.77 -16.91
N PRO A 160 12.81 5.80 -16.19
CA PRO A 160 11.95 6.84 -15.62
C PRO A 160 10.97 7.44 -16.63
N ALA A 161 11.37 7.59 -17.90
CA ALA A 161 10.50 8.13 -18.95
C ALA A 161 9.28 7.24 -19.22
N GLU A 162 9.42 5.91 -19.11
CA GLU A 162 8.28 4.98 -19.26
C GLU A 162 7.31 5.10 -18.08
N THR A 163 7.84 5.34 -16.86
CA THR A 163 6.99 5.56 -15.69
C THR A 163 6.20 6.86 -15.84
N LEU A 164 6.87 7.94 -16.21
CA LEU A 164 6.23 9.25 -16.41
C LEU A 164 5.21 9.21 -17.55
N ALA A 165 5.47 8.50 -18.65
CA ALA A 165 4.50 8.34 -19.73
C ALA A 165 3.21 7.62 -19.28
N VAL A 166 3.31 6.68 -18.33
CA VAL A 166 2.12 6.04 -17.74
C VAL A 166 1.42 7.00 -16.78
N VAL A 167 2.16 7.80 -15.99
CA VAL A 167 1.58 8.88 -15.17
C VAL A 167 0.76 9.84 -16.05
N ASP A 168 1.35 10.34 -17.13
CA ASP A 168 0.67 11.22 -18.09
C ASP A 168 -0.63 10.58 -18.59
N SER A 169 -0.58 9.31 -18.98
CA SER A 169 -1.75 8.60 -19.50
C SER A 169 -2.89 8.43 -18.49
N VAL A 170 -2.59 8.12 -17.23
CA VAL A 170 -3.64 7.94 -16.22
C VAL A 170 -4.20 9.29 -15.75
N VAL A 171 -3.36 10.33 -15.67
CA VAL A 171 -3.81 11.71 -15.40
C VAL A 171 -4.73 12.21 -16.52
N ASP A 172 -4.38 11.95 -17.78
CA ASP A 172 -5.22 12.29 -18.94
C ASP A 172 -6.58 11.56 -18.92
N SER A 173 -6.64 10.38 -18.28
CA SER A 173 -7.89 9.61 -18.08
C SER A 173 -8.76 10.19 -16.95
N GLY A 174 -8.23 11.12 -16.15
CA GLY A 174 -8.97 11.80 -15.08
C GLY A 174 -8.94 11.12 -13.71
N VAL A 175 -7.91 10.31 -13.41
CA VAL A 175 -7.74 9.75 -12.06
C VAL A 175 -7.52 10.84 -11.02
N ASP A 176 -7.99 10.61 -9.80
CA ASP A 176 -7.89 11.57 -8.69
C ASP A 176 -6.50 11.51 -8.04
N GLU A 177 -5.91 10.32 -7.99
CA GLU A 177 -4.62 10.06 -7.35
C GLU A 177 -3.74 9.10 -8.15
N VAL A 178 -2.42 9.19 -7.96
CA VAL A 178 -1.44 8.25 -8.53
C VAL A 178 -0.52 7.72 -7.44
N THR A 179 -0.38 6.39 -7.35
CA THR A 179 0.53 5.77 -6.37
C THR A 179 1.60 4.97 -7.08
N LEU A 180 2.87 5.37 -6.94
CA LEU A 180 4.00 4.63 -7.52
C LEU A 180 4.39 3.47 -6.60
N ALA A 181 4.44 2.25 -7.11
CA ALA A 181 4.82 1.08 -6.31
C ALA A 181 6.27 0.63 -6.54
N THR A 182 6.98 0.40 -5.44
CA THR A 182 8.30 -0.26 -5.43
C THR A 182 8.13 -1.79 -5.48
N THR A 183 7.46 -2.34 -6.49
CA THR A 183 6.99 -3.75 -6.54
C THR A 183 8.02 -4.83 -6.20
N MET A 184 9.30 -4.60 -6.45
CA MET A 184 10.38 -5.54 -6.10
C MET A 184 11.11 -5.20 -4.78
N GLY A 185 10.84 -4.04 -4.18
CA GLY A 185 11.56 -3.52 -3.02
C GLY A 185 13.04 -3.26 -3.30
N LEU A 186 13.38 -2.87 -4.53
CA LEU A 186 14.77 -2.63 -4.96
C LEU A 186 15.09 -1.15 -5.25
N ALA A 187 14.07 -0.27 -5.20
CA ALA A 187 14.25 1.16 -5.40
C ALA A 187 15.13 1.77 -4.30
N ASN A 188 15.86 2.82 -4.66
CA ASN A 188 16.68 3.57 -3.71
C ASN A 188 16.28 5.06 -3.62
N PRO A 189 16.72 5.78 -2.56
CA PRO A 189 16.31 7.17 -2.32
C PRO A 189 16.54 8.13 -3.49
N VAL A 190 17.58 7.93 -4.29
CA VAL A 190 17.86 8.79 -5.46
C VAL A 190 16.79 8.58 -6.53
N GLU A 191 16.46 7.32 -6.82
CA GLU A 191 15.44 6.95 -7.80
C GLU A 191 14.03 7.42 -7.41
N ILE A 192 13.71 7.35 -6.10
CA ILE A 192 12.47 7.90 -5.53
C ILE A 192 12.41 9.40 -5.80
N THR A 193 13.43 10.13 -5.34
CA THR A 193 13.51 11.60 -5.45
C THR A 193 13.38 12.04 -6.91
N GLU A 194 14.11 11.41 -7.83
CA GLU A 194 14.11 11.74 -9.26
C GLU A 194 12.73 11.55 -9.90
N ARG A 195 12.06 10.41 -9.66
CA ARG A 195 10.76 10.12 -10.29
C ARG A 195 9.64 11.01 -9.75
N PHE A 196 9.54 11.19 -8.44
CA PHE A 196 8.51 12.06 -7.85
C PHE A 196 8.73 13.53 -8.21
N THR A 197 9.99 14.02 -8.21
CA THR A 197 10.28 15.40 -8.64
C THR A 197 9.82 15.61 -10.09
N ALA A 198 10.17 14.70 -11.00
CA ALA A 198 9.78 14.81 -12.40
C ALA A 198 8.25 14.74 -12.59
N ALA A 199 7.55 13.90 -11.82
CA ALA A 199 6.10 13.80 -11.88
C ALA A 199 5.41 15.08 -11.37
N PHE A 200 5.85 15.65 -10.24
CA PHE A 200 5.33 16.91 -9.73
C PHE A 200 5.65 18.11 -10.63
N ASP A 201 6.81 18.12 -11.29
CA ASP A 201 7.17 19.14 -12.28
C ASP A 201 6.23 19.10 -13.50
N ALA A 202 5.82 17.90 -13.93
CA ALA A 202 4.90 17.70 -15.05
C ALA A 202 3.44 17.96 -14.68
N HIS A 203 3.03 17.55 -13.48
CA HIS A 203 1.65 17.64 -12.97
C HIS A 203 1.60 18.35 -11.61
N PRO A 204 1.76 19.69 -11.58
CA PRO A 204 1.71 20.44 -10.32
C PRO A 204 0.33 20.32 -9.66
N GLY A 205 0.27 19.70 -8.49
CA GLY A 205 -0.97 19.48 -7.74
C GLY A 205 -1.60 18.11 -7.93
N LEU A 206 -0.97 17.21 -8.70
CA LEU A 206 -1.33 15.79 -8.66
C LEU A 206 -1.11 15.25 -7.25
N ASP A 207 -2.11 14.57 -6.71
CA ASP A 207 -1.97 13.85 -5.46
C ASP A 207 -1.22 12.52 -5.71
N MET A 208 -0.04 12.39 -5.11
CA MET A 208 0.85 11.26 -5.31
C MET A 208 1.16 10.48 -4.04
N GLY A 209 1.04 9.16 -4.11
CA GLY A 209 1.40 8.23 -3.06
C GLY A 209 2.60 7.34 -3.41
N LEU A 210 3.19 6.70 -2.41
CA LEU A 210 4.24 5.69 -2.58
C LEU A 210 3.85 4.39 -1.90
N HIS A 211 3.80 3.31 -2.68
CA HIS A 211 3.58 1.97 -2.20
C HIS A 211 4.90 1.21 -2.01
N LEU A 212 5.16 0.78 -0.78
CA LEU A 212 6.49 0.38 -0.33
C LEU A 212 6.61 -1.12 -0.11
N HIS A 213 7.58 -1.74 -0.77
CA HIS A 213 8.10 -3.05 -0.40
C HIS A 213 9.50 -2.91 0.21
N ASP A 214 9.83 -3.76 1.18
CA ASP A 214 11.07 -3.63 1.95
C ASP A 214 12.15 -4.67 1.63
N THR A 215 12.12 -5.27 0.43
CA THR A 215 12.92 -6.45 0.07
C THR A 215 14.40 -6.37 0.42
N ASN A 216 15.00 -5.19 0.35
CA ASN A 216 16.41 -4.97 0.69
C ASN A 216 16.62 -3.96 1.83
N GLY A 217 15.59 -3.68 2.64
CA GLY A 217 15.66 -2.77 3.79
C GLY A 217 15.70 -1.28 3.44
N MET A 218 15.30 -0.90 2.23
CA MET A 218 15.35 0.50 1.77
C MET A 218 14.05 1.27 1.99
N SER A 219 12.96 0.64 2.43
CA SER A 219 11.64 1.25 2.35
C SER A 219 11.47 2.50 3.23
N LEU A 220 11.95 2.49 4.48
CA LEU A 220 11.90 3.67 5.35
C LEU A 220 12.81 4.80 4.85
N ALA A 221 13.97 4.46 4.27
CA ALA A 221 14.84 5.45 3.62
C ALA A 221 14.18 6.07 2.37
N ASN A 222 13.46 5.24 1.61
CA ASN A 222 12.66 5.68 0.46
C ASN A 222 11.48 6.56 0.89
N THR A 223 10.83 6.24 2.00
CA THR A 223 9.77 7.07 2.61
C THR A 223 10.30 8.46 2.93
N LEU A 224 11.44 8.54 3.63
CA LEU A 224 12.08 9.81 3.96
C LEU A 224 12.43 10.64 2.71
N ALA A 225 12.92 9.99 1.65
CA ALA A 225 13.27 10.64 0.39
C ALA A 225 12.04 11.16 -0.35
N ALA A 226 10.95 10.39 -0.37
CA ALA A 226 9.68 10.78 -0.98
C ALA A 226 9.05 11.98 -0.24
N MET A 227 9.04 11.94 1.11
CA MET A 227 8.57 13.07 1.93
C MET A 227 9.32 14.36 1.62
N ALA A 228 10.65 14.28 1.44
CA ALA A 228 11.47 15.45 1.16
C ALA A 228 11.17 16.13 -0.19
N VAL A 229 10.46 15.45 -1.09
CA VAL A 229 10.01 16.00 -2.38
C VAL A 229 8.49 16.21 -2.45
N GLY A 230 7.79 16.10 -1.32
CA GLY A 230 6.38 16.47 -1.21
C GLY A 230 5.38 15.30 -1.25
N VAL A 231 5.83 14.05 -1.20
CA VAL A 231 4.92 12.90 -1.05
C VAL A 231 4.47 12.78 0.40
N ASP A 232 3.16 12.68 0.64
CA ASP A 232 2.59 12.57 1.98
C ASP A 232 1.63 11.38 2.17
N ARG A 233 1.32 10.59 1.12
CA ARG A 233 0.58 9.32 1.25
C ARG A 233 1.49 8.10 1.08
N PHE A 234 1.44 7.17 2.02
CA PHE A 234 2.24 5.95 2.00
C PHE A 234 1.41 4.71 2.27
N ASP A 235 1.56 3.71 1.40
CA ASP A 235 1.01 2.38 1.62
C ASP A 235 2.01 1.53 2.40
N ALA A 236 1.50 0.90 3.46
CA ALA A 236 2.21 -0.07 4.28
C ALA A 236 1.26 -1.22 4.64
N SER A 237 1.79 -2.32 5.15
CA SER A 237 0.97 -3.43 5.64
C SER A 237 1.40 -3.82 7.04
N VAL A 238 0.46 -4.05 7.94
CA VAL A 238 0.75 -4.63 9.25
C VAL A 238 1.61 -5.90 9.11
N CYS A 239 2.62 -6.04 9.97
CA CYS A 239 3.60 -7.12 9.95
C CYS A 239 4.46 -7.19 8.67
N GLY A 240 4.40 -6.18 7.79
CA GLY A 240 5.08 -6.18 6.49
C GLY A 240 4.56 -7.24 5.53
N LEU A 241 3.33 -7.73 5.73
CA LEU A 241 2.77 -8.80 4.92
C LEU A 241 2.47 -8.30 3.50
N GLY A 242 2.75 -9.12 2.50
CA GLY A 242 2.41 -8.83 1.09
C GLY A 242 3.58 -9.08 0.15
N GLY A 243 3.61 -8.39 -0.98
CA GLY A 243 4.59 -8.65 -2.05
C GLY A 243 3.95 -8.89 -3.42
N GLY A 244 4.68 -8.57 -4.50
CA GLY A 244 4.21 -8.82 -5.87
C GLY A 244 3.85 -10.29 -6.13
N VAL A 245 2.66 -10.56 -6.68
CA VAL A 245 2.12 -11.93 -6.88
C VAL A 245 2.92 -12.72 -7.92
N VAL A 246 3.48 -12.04 -8.92
CA VAL A 246 4.19 -12.68 -10.04
C VAL A 246 5.71 -12.42 -9.92
N LEU A 247 6.33 -13.02 -8.89
CA LEU A 247 7.79 -13.04 -8.75
C LEU A 247 8.37 -14.43 -9.14
N PRO A 248 9.54 -14.49 -9.79
CA PRO A 248 10.25 -15.74 -10.01
C PRO A 248 10.68 -16.41 -8.68
N GLY A 249 10.30 -17.68 -8.47
CA GLY A 249 10.95 -18.59 -7.52
C GLY A 249 10.88 -18.21 -6.02
N ASP A 250 11.95 -18.57 -5.31
CA ASP A 250 12.26 -18.41 -3.88
C ASP A 250 12.46 -16.96 -3.41
N MET A 251 12.05 -15.97 -4.21
CA MET A 251 11.91 -14.57 -3.80
C MET A 251 10.62 -14.37 -2.97
N SER A 252 10.38 -15.29 -2.03
CA SER A 252 9.28 -15.26 -1.05
C SER A 252 9.65 -14.49 0.22
N GLY A 253 10.90 -14.04 0.33
CA GLY A 253 11.37 -13.20 1.42
C GLY A 253 11.09 -11.74 1.12
N VAL A 254 10.29 -11.14 1.99
CA VAL A 254 9.95 -9.71 2.13
C VAL A 254 8.78 -9.21 1.27
N GLY A 255 7.80 -8.63 1.97
CA GLY A 255 6.59 -8.04 1.43
C GLY A 255 6.60 -6.52 1.52
N ASN A 256 5.50 -5.97 2.03
CA ASN A 256 5.34 -4.54 2.24
C ASN A 256 6.21 -4.03 3.38
N THR A 257 6.37 -2.72 3.48
CA THR A 257 6.84 -2.08 4.71
C THR A 257 5.87 -2.35 5.85
N PRO A 258 6.36 -2.77 7.04
CA PRO A 258 5.50 -2.87 8.21
C PRO A 258 4.88 -1.52 8.59
N THR A 259 3.56 -1.46 8.73
CA THR A 259 2.83 -0.24 9.12
C THR A 259 3.33 0.27 10.46
N GLU A 260 3.59 -0.61 11.41
CA GLU A 260 4.10 -0.27 12.73
C GLU A 260 5.52 0.34 12.71
N ASP A 261 6.37 -0.08 11.77
CA ASP A 261 7.72 0.50 11.58
C ASP A 261 7.64 1.90 10.95
N LEU A 262 6.74 2.08 9.97
CA LEU A 262 6.46 3.38 9.37
C LEU A 262 5.93 4.37 10.42
N VAL A 263 4.90 3.98 11.18
CA VAL A 263 4.30 4.83 12.23
C VAL A 263 5.34 5.15 13.31
N GLN A 264 6.14 4.17 13.74
CA GLN A 264 7.23 4.45 14.68
C GLN A 264 8.18 5.51 14.12
N MET A 265 8.62 5.39 12.85
CA MET A 265 9.52 6.36 12.24
C MET A 265 8.90 7.77 12.24
N LEU A 266 7.65 7.91 11.80
CA LEU A 266 6.96 9.20 11.71
C LEU A 266 6.81 9.87 13.09
N GLU A 267 6.36 9.11 14.09
CA GLU A 267 6.22 9.56 15.48
C GLU A 267 7.56 10.08 16.03
N ARG A 268 8.64 9.31 15.84
CA ARG A 268 9.98 9.67 16.35
C ARG A 268 10.60 10.86 15.61
N MET A 269 10.19 11.10 14.37
CA MET A 269 10.61 12.27 13.60
C MET A 269 9.75 13.51 13.91
N GLY A 270 8.63 13.36 14.61
CA GLY A 270 7.68 14.44 14.88
C GLY A 270 6.89 14.86 13.64
N VAL A 271 6.73 13.95 12.67
CA VAL A 271 5.86 14.17 11.49
C VAL A 271 4.44 13.78 11.90
N GLY A 272 3.45 14.64 11.66
CA GLY A 272 2.08 14.38 12.07
C GLY A 272 1.49 13.15 11.39
N HIS A 273 0.77 12.32 12.12
CA HIS A 273 -0.07 11.24 11.60
C HIS A 273 -1.29 11.05 12.51
N GLY A 274 -2.28 10.27 12.06
CA GLY A 274 -3.49 9.95 12.84
C GLY A 274 -3.39 8.68 13.69
N VAL A 275 -2.39 7.83 13.42
CA VAL A 275 -2.34 6.46 13.94
C VAL A 275 -1.93 6.41 15.42
N ASP A 276 -2.72 5.72 16.24
CA ASP A 276 -2.41 5.32 17.61
C ASP A 276 -1.43 4.14 17.60
N PHE A 277 -0.19 4.42 18.03
CA PHE A 277 0.88 3.43 18.02
C PHE A 277 0.55 2.17 18.83
N GLY A 278 -0.09 2.31 20.00
CA GLY A 278 -0.42 1.16 20.85
C GLY A 278 -1.48 0.26 20.21
N ARG A 279 -2.42 0.84 19.46
CA ARG A 279 -3.44 0.07 18.73
C ARG A 279 -2.86 -0.64 17.52
N ILE A 280 -2.02 0.01 16.72
CA ILE A 280 -1.40 -0.64 15.55
C ILE A 280 -0.42 -1.73 15.98
N GLU A 281 0.33 -1.53 17.07
CA GLU A 281 1.18 -2.55 17.68
C GLU A 281 0.37 -3.75 18.16
N ALA A 282 -0.75 -3.52 18.85
CA ALA A 282 -1.64 -4.60 19.29
C ALA A 282 -2.26 -5.36 18.11
N ALA A 283 -2.69 -4.66 17.05
CA ALA A 283 -3.19 -5.28 15.83
C ALA A 283 -2.10 -6.13 15.15
N ALA A 284 -0.85 -5.66 15.11
CA ALA A 284 0.26 -6.40 14.55
C ALA A 284 0.59 -7.67 15.34
N HIS A 285 0.55 -7.62 16.67
CA HIS A 285 0.67 -8.82 17.51
C HIS A 285 -0.45 -9.84 17.25
N ASP A 286 -1.71 -9.40 17.20
CA ASP A 286 -2.86 -10.28 16.94
C ASP A 286 -2.76 -10.94 15.55
N VAL A 287 -2.43 -10.17 14.51
CA VAL A 287 -2.22 -10.68 13.14
C VAL A 287 -1.06 -11.68 13.09
N SER A 288 0.07 -11.34 13.70
CA SER A 288 1.23 -12.23 13.80
C SER A 288 0.86 -13.56 14.46
N ASP A 289 0.10 -13.52 15.57
CA ASP A 289 -0.31 -14.71 16.32
C ASP A 289 -1.31 -15.57 15.55
N ARG A 290 -2.32 -14.96 14.92
CA ARG A 290 -3.33 -15.66 14.08
C ARG A 290 -2.68 -16.39 12.90
N LEU A 291 -1.71 -15.74 12.27
CA LEU A 291 -1.07 -16.23 11.04
C LEU A 291 0.25 -16.97 11.29
N GLY A 292 0.72 -17.03 12.55
CA GLY A 292 1.96 -17.71 12.91
C GLY A 292 3.22 -17.10 12.28
N LEU A 293 3.25 -15.78 12.10
CA LEU A 293 4.34 -15.08 11.38
C LEU A 293 5.59 -14.88 12.23
N GLY A 294 5.41 -14.77 13.56
CA GLY A 294 6.47 -14.32 14.47
C GLY A 294 6.71 -12.81 14.35
N LEU A 295 7.81 -12.33 14.93
CA LEU A 295 8.13 -10.90 14.94
C LEU A 295 8.76 -10.50 13.59
N THR A 296 7.93 -10.01 12.68
CA THR A 296 8.33 -9.69 11.30
C THR A 296 8.74 -8.23 11.09
N SER A 297 8.39 -7.33 12.00
CA SER A 297 8.80 -5.92 11.95
C SER A 297 9.86 -5.58 12.97
N HIS A 298 10.60 -4.51 12.69
CA HIS A 298 11.72 -4.09 13.52
C HIS A 298 11.27 -3.60 14.89
N VAL A 299 10.15 -2.88 14.97
CA VAL A 299 9.61 -2.38 16.24
C VAL A 299 9.05 -3.50 17.11
N LEU A 300 8.37 -4.51 16.54
CA LEU A 300 7.90 -5.65 17.33
C LEU A 300 9.06 -6.49 17.88
N ALA A 301 10.16 -6.60 17.13
CA ALA A 301 11.34 -7.34 17.56
C ALA A 301 12.25 -6.56 18.52
N GLY A 302 12.40 -5.26 18.30
CA GLY A 302 13.37 -4.40 18.98
C GLY A 302 12.78 -3.51 20.08
N GLY A 303 11.47 -3.31 20.08
CA GLY A 303 10.75 -2.41 20.98
C GLY A 303 10.88 -0.93 20.62
N THR A 304 10.13 -0.11 21.35
CA THR A 304 10.27 1.35 21.36
C THR A 304 11.36 1.78 22.34
N VAL A 305 11.80 3.05 22.27
CA VAL A 305 12.76 3.59 23.27
C VAL A 305 12.17 3.47 24.67
N GLU A 306 10.89 3.78 24.83
CA GLU A 306 10.15 3.70 26.06
C GLU A 306 10.07 2.24 26.55
N GLY A 307 9.69 1.30 25.69
CA GLY A 307 9.61 -0.12 26.03
C GLY A 307 10.96 -0.74 26.45
N VAL A 308 12.05 -0.32 25.81
CA VAL A 308 13.41 -0.74 26.22
C VAL A 308 13.77 -0.19 27.60
N LEU A 309 13.47 1.08 27.87
CA LEU A 309 13.76 1.70 29.17
C LEU A 309 12.93 1.07 30.30
N ASP A 310 11.66 0.75 30.04
CA ASP A 310 10.78 0.06 31.00
C ASP A 310 11.29 -1.35 31.31
N THR A 311 11.76 -2.08 30.30
CA THR A 311 12.36 -3.42 30.47
C THR A 311 13.61 -3.35 31.36
N VAL A 312 14.50 -2.39 31.09
CA VAL A 312 15.71 -2.19 31.89
C VAL A 312 15.39 -1.79 33.33
N ALA A 313 14.36 -0.96 33.54
CA ALA A 313 13.92 -0.58 34.89
C ALA A 313 13.37 -1.78 35.67
N ALA A 314 12.56 -2.63 35.03
CA ALA A 314 12.02 -3.84 35.63
C ALA A 314 13.12 -4.83 36.06
N ASP A 315 14.17 -5.01 35.24
CA ASP A 315 15.31 -5.86 35.58
C ASP A 315 16.08 -5.36 36.82
N GLN A 316 16.16 -4.04 37.02
CA GLN A 316 16.84 -3.43 38.17
C GLN A 316 16.06 -3.54 39.48
N GLU A 317 14.74 -3.83 39.44
CA GLU A 317 13.93 -4.07 40.65
C GLU A 317 14.03 -5.51 41.16
N VAL A 318 14.63 -6.42 40.39
CA VAL A 318 14.77 -7.85 40.72
C VAL A 318 16.11 -8.17 41.39
N ASP A 319 17.08 -7.25 41.36
CA ASP A 319 18.40 -7.32 42.02
C ASP A 319 18.44 -6.62 43.40
#